data_AF-A0A1C5MT77-F1
#
_entry.id   AF-A0A1C5MT77-F1
#
_cell.length_a   1.000
_cell.length_b   1.000
_cell.length_c   1.000
_cell.angle_alpha   90.00
_cell.angle_beta   90.00
_cell.angle_gamma   90.00
#
_symmetry.space_group_name_H-M   'P 1'
#
loop_
_entity.id
_entity.type
_entity.pdbx_description
1 polymer ?
#
loop_
_entity_poly.entity_id
_entity_poly.type
_entity_poly.pdbx_seq_one_letter_code
_entity_poly.pdbx_strand_id
1 'polypeptide(L)'
;MKKQVITAMLTVSLLAAGGTAVTQAFSLGSILKVGGVTVLVDKFGGQINDFLNKLLMKNGVGTDYATKVVPVLSIGTGKYIGAVQVVGPTAQVDKVKAVGQLEGSFNDIARAKALIPLESVDITHLSRVQGVGVSAIIDLKF
;
A
#
# COMPACT_ATOMS: atom_id res chain seq x y z
N MET A 1 50.16 -20.86 19.74
CA MET A 1 49.34 -21.32 18.59
C MET A 1 47.83 -21.09 18.77
N LYS A 2 47.28 -21.01 19.98
CA LYS A 2 45.81 -20.90 20.22
C LYS A 2 45.18 -19.52 19.97
N LYS A 3 45.95 -18.43 20.09
CA LYS A 3 45.44 -17.05 19.94
C LYS A 3 45.30 -16.59 18.47
N GLN A 4 46.17 -17.07 17.59
CA GLN A 4 46.14 -16.70 16.16
C GLN A 4 44.99 -17.36 15.38
N VAL A 5 44.54 -18.54 15.84
CA VAL A 5 43.40 -19.26 15.24
C VAL A 5 42.06 -18.57 15.56
N ILE A 6 41.93 -17.98 16.75
CA ILE A 6 40.70 -17.27 17.17
C ILE A 6 40.57 -15.94 16.42
N THR A 7 41.68 -15.22 16.21
CA THR A 7 41.68 -13.98 15.42
C THR A 7 41.33 -14.22 13.95
N ALA A 8 41.75 -15.35 13.38
CA ALA A 8 41.43 -15.72 12.00
C ALA A 8 39.96 -16.14 11.82
N MET A 9 39.33 -16.78 12.81
CA MET A 9 37.89 -17.10 12.72
C MET A 9 37.00 -15.86 12.87
N LEU A 10 37.39 -14.88 13.70
CA LEU A 10 36.59 -13.65 13.89
C LEU A 10 36.59 -12.75 12.64
N THR A 11 37.71 -12.66 11.92
CA THR A 11 37.80 -11.84 10.70
C THR A 11 37.03 -12.47 9.54
N VAL A 12 37.00 -13.81 9.43
CA VAL A 12 36.19 -14.51 8.41
C VAL A 12 34.69 -14.38 8.69
N SER A 13 34.26 -14.32 9.96
CA SER A 13 32.86 -14.03 10.29
C SER A 13 32.43 -12.59 9.99
N LEU A 14 33.32 -11.60 10.07
CA LEU A 14 32.98 -10.22 9.66
C LEU A 14 32.92 -10.05 8.14
N LEU A 15 33.66 -10.87 7.38
CA LEU A 15 33.60 -10.89 5.91
C LEU A 15 32.39 -11.68 5.38
N ALA A 16 31.84 -12.63 6.15
CA ALA A 16 30.59 -13.32 5.82
C ALA A 16 29.33 -12.54 6.24
N ALA A 17 29.45 -11.59 7.17
CA ALA A 17 28.38 -10.64 7.53
C ALA A 17 28.35 -9.40 6.62
N GLY A 18 29.36 -9.22 5.76
CA GLY A 18 29.39 -8.23 4.68
C GLY A 18 28.55 -8.63 3.46
N GLY A 19 27.54 -9.49 3.66
CA GLY A 19 26.49 -9.72 2.68
C GLY A 19 25.96 -8.37 2.27
N THR A 20 26.18 -8.04 1.00
CA THR A 20 25.73 -6.82 0.37
C THR A 20 24.27 -6.60 0.75
N ALA A 21 24.04 -5.70 1.71
CA ALA A 21 22.75 -5.07 1.81
C ALA A 21 22.63 -4.33 0.49
N VAL A 22 21.97 -4.98 -0.48
CA VAL A 22 21.57 -4.32 -1.71
C VAL A 22 20.56 -3.28 -1.23
N THR A 23 21.08 -2.11 -0.84
CA THR A 23 20.29 -0.91 -0.70
C THR A 23 19.81 -0.63 -2.11
N GLN A 24 18.68 -1.21 -2.47
CA GLN A 24 17.95 -0.88 -3.68
C GLN A 24 17.50 0.57 -3.51
N ALA A 25 18.41 1.49 -3.79
CA ALA A 25 18.15 2.91 -3.87
C ALA A 25 17.27 3.12 -5.10
N PHE A 26 15.98 2.85 -4.92
CA PHE A 26 15.00 3.15 -5.94
C PHE A 26 14.88 4.65 -6.03
N SER A 27 15.32 5.20 -7.16
CA SER A 27 15.05 6.59 -7.49
C SER A 27 13.55 6.76 -7.63
N LEU A 28 12.93 7.46 -6.68
CA LEU A 28 11.50 7.82 -6.71
C LEU A 28 11.16 8.58 -8.00
N GLY A 29 12.12 9.36 -8.52
CA GLY A 29 12.01 10.06 -9.81
C GLY A 29 11.97 9.13 -11.04
N SER A 30 12.46 7.89 -10.93
CA SER A 30 12.36 6.88 -12.00
C SER A 30 11.05 6.10 -11.94
N ILE A 31 10.52 5.82 -10.75
CA ILE A 31 9.20 5.17 -10.59
C ILE A 31 8.10 6.12 -11.11
N LEU A 32 8.16 7.40 -10.76
CA LEU A 32 7.29 8.44 -11.29
C LEU A 32 7.24 8.51 -12.82
N LYS A 33 8.36 8.24 -13.49
CA LYS A 33 8.48 8.28 -14.95
C LYS A 33 8.04 6.98 -15.64
N VAL A 34 7.99 5.85 -14.92
CA VAL A 34 7.82 4.50 -15.50
C VAL A 34 6.50 3.85 -15.11
N GLY A 35 5.85 4.26 -14.02
CA GLY A 35 4.50 3.83 -13.70
C GLY A 35 3.99 4.53 -12.46
N GLY A 36 2.81 5.14 -12.58
CA GLY A 36 2.24 6.01 -11.57
C GLY A 36 1.83 5.31 -10.27
N VAL A 37 0.79 5.83 -9.63
CA VAL A 37 0.25 5.36 -8.35
C VAL A 37 0.13 3.83 -8.23
N THR A 38 -0.21 3.12 -9.30
CA THR A 38 -0.31 1.65 -9.31
C THR A 38 1.00 0.95 -8.98
N VAL A 39 2.11 1.36 -9.60
CA VAL A 39 3.42 0.73 -9.34
C VAL A 39 3.87 0.99 -7.90
N LEU A 40 3.55 2.16 -7.35
CA LEU A 40 3.82 2.46 -5.95
C LEU A 40 2.99 1.55 -5.02
N VAL A 41 1.71 1.37 -5.30
CA VAL A 41 0.85 0.47 -4.51
C VAL A 41 1.28 -0.99 -4.65
N ASP A 42 1.58 -1.46 -5.85
CA ASP A 42 1.99 -2.85 -6.08
C ASP A 42 3.30 -3.17 -5.34
N LYS A 43 4.21 -2.19 -5.27
CA LYS A 43 5.53 -2.37 -4.67
C LYS A 43 5.55 -2.14 -3.15
N PHE A 44 4.88 -1.10 -2.69
CA PHE A 44 4.94 -0.64 -1.29
C PHE A 44 3.67 -0.92 -0.51
N GLY A 45 2.60 -1.38 -1.15
CA GLY A 45 1.29 -1.57 -0.52
C GLY A 45 1.34 -2.46 0.71
N GLY A 46 2.09 -3.57 0.67
CA GLY A 46 2.29 -4.43 1.84
C GLY A 46 2.99 -3.71 3.00
N GLN A 47 4.08 -2.99 2.73
CA GLN A 47 4.81 -2.25 3.77
C GLN A 47 3.98 -1.11 4.36
N ILE A 48 3.21 -0.40 3.53
CA ILE A 48 2.29 0.66 3.96
C ILE A 48 1.16 0.04 4.82
N ASN A 49 0.62 -1.11 4.42
CA ASN A 49 -0.40 -1.83 5.17
C ASN A 49 0.09 -2.20 6.57
N ASP A 50 1.29 -2.78 6.67
CA ASP A 50 1.90 -3.15 7.95
C ASP A 50 2.17 -1.93 8.84
N PHE A 51 2.65 -0.85 8.24
CA PHE A 51 2.84 0.42 8.94
C PHE A 51 1.51 0.94 9.53
N LEU A 52 0.45 0.98 8.72
CA LEU A 52 -0.88 1.44 9.15
C LEU A 52 -1.45 0.52 10.24
N ASN A 53 -1.37 -0.79 10.09
CA ASN A 53 -1.83 -1.74 11.10
C ASN A 53 -1.10 -1.50 12.44
N LYS A 54 0.22 -1.36 12.43
CA LYS A 54 1.01 -1.03 13.63
C LYS A 54 0.62 0.32 14.22
N LEU A 55 0.42 1.34 13.39
CA LEU A 55 -0.01 2.66 13.82
C LEU A 55 -1.37 2.60 14.52
N LEU A 56 -2.36 1.93 13.93
CA LEU A 56 -3.71 1.80 14.49
C LEU A 56 -3.71 0.99 15.78
N MET A 57 -3.00 -0.14 15.82
CA MET A 57 -2.83 -0.95 17.03
C MET A 57 -2.22 -0.15 18.17
N LYS A 58 -1.16 0.62 17.89
CA LYS A 58 -0.51 1.48 18.90
C LYS A 58 -1.46 2.53 19.49
N ASN A 59 -2.46 2.96 18.71
CA ASN A 59 -3.47 3.93 19.14
C ASN A 59 -4.76 3.27 19.69
N GLY A 60 -4.76 1.94 19.92
CA GLY A 60 -5.90 1.23 20.51
C GLY A 60 -7.12 1.08 19.59
N VAL A 61 -6.96 1.37 18.29
CA VAL A 61 -8.03 1.31 17.27
C VAL A 61 -7.67 0.33 16.15
N GLY A 62 -6.90 -0.71 16.49
CA GLY A 62 -6.59 -1.81 15.59
C GLY A 62 -7.83 -2.62 15.20
N THR A 63 -7.67 -3.52 14.25
CA THR A 63 -8.74 -4.38 13.75
C THR A 63 -8.23 -5.81 13.58
N ASP A 64 -9.09 -6.79 13.84
CA ASP A 64 -8.82 -8.21 13.59
C ASP A 64 -9.25 -8.62 12.16
N TYR A 65 -9.90 -7.73 11.42
CA TYR A 65 -10.24 -7.93 10.02
C TYR A 65 -9.01 -7.78 9.12
N ALA A 66 -9.05 -8.44 7.95
CA ALA A 66 -8.01 -8.30 6.95
C ALA A 66 -7.94 -6.85 6.44
N THR A 67 -6.72 -6.38 6.16
CA THR A 67 -6.48 -5.07 5.55
C THR A 67 -5.58 -5.20 4.32
N LYS A 68 -5.79 -4.33 3.34
CA LYS A 68 -5.00 -4.28 2.10
C LYS A 68 -4.91 -2.86 1.58
N VAL A 69 -3.76 -2.47 1.06
CA VAL A 69 -3.60 -1.19 0.34
C VAL A 69 -3.86 -1.41 -1.15
N VAL A 70 -4.73 -0.58 -1.72
CA VAL A 70 -5.16 -0.64 -3.13
C VAL A 70 -5.17 0.76 -3.76
N PRO A 71 -5.01 0.87 -5.08
CA PRO A 71 -5.07 2.15 -5.75
C PRO A 71 -6.51 2.70 -5.81
N VAL A 72 -6.63 4.03 -5.89
CA VAL A 72 -7.89 4.75 -6.08
C VAL A 72 -8.01 5.20 -7.53
N LEU A 73 -9.15 4.91 -8.13
CA LEU A 73 -9.52 5.25 -9.50
C LEU A 73 -10.64 6.30 -9.50
N SER A 74 -10.53 7.36 -10.29
CA SER A 74 -11.63 8.29 -10.52
C SER A 74 -12.70 7.64 -11.41
N ILE A 75 -13.92 7.49 -10.90
CA ILE A 75 -15.06 7.02 -11.69
C ILE A 75 -15.42 8.13 -12.70
N GLY A 76 -15.46 7.77 -13.98
CA GLY A 76 -15.70 8.69 -15.10
C GLY A 76 -14.44 9.01 -15.92
N THR A 77 -13.27 9.12 -15.29
CA THR A 77 -12.00 9.39 -16.02
C THR A 77 -11.06 8.20 -16.08
N GLY A 78 -11.19 7.22 -15.18
CA GLY A 78 -10.30 6.06 -15.09
C GLY A 78 -8.90 6.38 -14.58
N LYS A 79 -8.62 7.64 -14.21
CA LYS A 79 -7.31 8.04 -13.74
C LYS A 79 -7.05 7.51 -12.34
N TYR A 80 -5.84 7.05 -12.11
CA TYR A 80 -5.35 6.76 -10.77
C TYR A 80 -5.04 8.06 -10.03
N ILE A 81 -5.65 8.25 -8.86
CA ILE A 81 -5.60 9.52 -8.12
C ILE A 81 -5.03 9.40 -6.70
N GLY A 82 -4.73 8.19 -6.23
CA GLY A 82 -4.16 7.97 -4.90
C GLY A 82 -4.22 6.52 -4.46
N ALA A 83 -4.01 6.27 -3.17
CA ALA A 83 -4.11 4.94 -2.59
C ALA A 83 -4.94 4.97 -1.30
N VAL A 84 -5.56 3.85 -0.96
CA VAL A 84 -6.32 3.68 0.28
C VAL A 84 -6.05 2.32 0.87
N GLN A 85 -6.19 2.22 2.19
CA GLN A 85 -6.31 0.94 2.87
C GLN A 85 -7.79 0.56 2.94
N VAL A 86 -8.11 -0.67 2.56
CA VAL A 86 -9.41 -1.29 2.75
C VAL A 86 -9.37 -2.30 3.90
N VAL A 87 -10.51 -2.50 4.55
CA VAL A 87 -10.68 -3.41 5.69
C VAL A 87 -11.98 -4.21 5.57
N GLY A 88 -11.96 -5.49 5.93
CA GLY A 88 -13.15 -6.35 5.95
C GLY A 88 -12.81 -7.85 6.09
N PRO A 89 -13.79 -8.75 5.89
CA PRO A 89 -13.54 -10.19 5.87
C PRO A 89 -12.50 -10.55 4.80
N THR A 90 -11.56 -11.45 5.12
CA THR A 90 -10.42 -11.81 4.26
C THR A 90 -10.85 -12.15 2.83
N ALA A 91 -11.82 -13.05 2.68
CA ALA A 91 -12.32 -13.47 1.37
C ALA A 91 -12.91 -12.33 0.52
N GLN A 92 -13.32 -11.22 1.13
CA GLN A 92 -13.80 -10.04 0.40
C GLN A 92 -12.67 -9.05 0.14
N VAL A 93 -11.79 -8.81 1.11
CA VAL A 93 -10.62 -7.93 0.95
C VAL A 93 -9.71 -8.42 -0.19
N ASP A 94 -9.54 -9.73 -0.32
CA ASP A 94 -8.73 -10.33 -1.38
C ASP A 94 -9.27 -10.05 -2.79
N LYS A 95 -10.60 -9.92 -2.92
CA LYS A 95 -11.27 -9.59 -4.19
C LYS A 95 -11.06 -8.15 -4.60
N VAL A 96 -10.76 -7.25 -3.66
CA VAL A 96 -10.61 -5.83 -3.97
C VAL A 96 -9.36 -5.60 -4.80
N LYS A 97 -9.54 -5.06 -6.01
CA LYS A 97 -8.45 -4.68 -6.92
C LYS A 97 -8.16 -3.19 -6.91
N ALA A 98 -9.19 -2.38 -6.69
CA ALA A 98 -9.09 -0.92 -6.58
C ALA A 98 -10.26 -0.36 -5.79
N VAL A 99 -10.19 0.93 -5.46
CA VAL A 99 -11.31 1.70 -4.93
C VAL A 99 -11.71 2.76 -5.94
N GLY A 100 -12.96 2.75 -6.37
CA GLY A 100 -13.52 3.80 -7.21
C GLY A 100 -13.89 5.02 -6.36
N GLN A 101 -13.50 6.21 -6.80
CA GLN A 101 -13.92 7.49 -6.24
C GLN A 101 -14.95 8.14 -7.16
N LEU A 102 -16.17 8.33 -6.64
CA LEU A 102 -17.19 9.16 -7.25
C LEU A 102 -17.25 10.51 -6.51
N GLU A 103 -17.09 11.61 -7.23
CA GLU A 103 -17.11 12.96 -6.67
C GLU A 103 -18.38 13.70 -7.07
N GLY A 104 -19.00 14.41 -6.12
CA GLY A 104 -20.16 15.25 -6.36
C GLY A 104 -20.11 16.53 -5.54
N SER A 105 -20.64 17.62 -6.09
CA SER A 105 -20.89 18.87 -5.37
C SER A 105 -22.29 18.83 -4.76
N PHE A 106 -22.41 19.24 -3.50
CA PHE A 106 -23.69 19.42 -2.83
C PHE A 106 -23.92 20.91 -2.59
N ASN A 107 -24.80 21.50 -3.42
CA ASN A 107 -25.24 22.90 -3.34
C ASN A 107 -24.11 23.92 -3.13
N ASP A 108 -22.92 23.67 -3.69
CA ASP A 108 -21.69 24.47 -3.53
C ASP A 108 -21.20 24.67 -2.08
N ILE A 109 -21.83 24.04 -1.10
CA ILE A 109 -21.43 24.09 0.31
C ILE A 109 -20.52 22.93 0.70
N ALA A 110 -20.55 21.83 -0.06
CA ALA A 110 -19.73 20.66 0.22
C ALA A 110 -19.34 19.92 -1.05
N ARG A 111 -18.14 19.34 -1.03
CA ARG A 111 -17.67 18.37 -2.01
C ARG A 111 -17.65 17.00 -1.35
N ALA A 112 -18.47 16.08 -1.85
CA ALA A 112 -18.54 14.72 -1.36
C ALA A 112 -17.72 13.79 -2.26
N LYS A 113 -16.97 12.88 -1.63
CA LYS A 113 -16.23 11.81 -2.30
C LYS A 113 -16.71 10.47 -1.76
N ALA A 114 -17.41 9.71 -2.59
CA ALA A 114 -17.78 8.33 -2.27
C ALA A 114 -16.65 7.40 -2.70
N LEU A 115 -16.19 6.55 -1.77
CA LEU A 115 -15.17 5.54 -2.01
C LEU A 115 -15.80 4.16 -2.02
N ILE A 116 -15.63 3.44 -3.12
CA ILE A 116 -16.34 2.20 -3.41
C ILE A 116 -15.31 1.11 -3.68
N PRO A 117 -15.15 0.09 -2.81
CA PRO A 117 -14.29 -1.05 -3.11
C PRO A 117 -14.79 -1.84 -4.31
N LEU A 118 -13.92 -2.05 -5.30
CA LEU A 118 -14.24 -2.70 -6.57
C LEU A 118 -13.44 -3.99 -6.77
N GLU A 119 -14.11 -4.99 -7.31
CA GLU A 119 -13.52 -6.27 -7.71
C GLU A 119 -12.74 -6.17 -9.03
N SER A 120 -12.99 -5.10 -9.80
CA SER A 120 -12.37 -4.82 -11.09
C SER A 120 -11.90 -3.37 -11.15
N VAL A 121 -10.92 -3.12 -12.02
CA VAL A 121 -10.49 -1.77 -12.41
C VAL A 121 -11.32 -1.18 -13.55
N ASP A 122 -12.26 -1.98 -14.10
CA ASP A 122 -13.20 -1.51 -15.11
C ASP A 122 -14.18 -0.49 -14.50
N ILE A 123 -14.14 0.73 -15.04
CA ILE A 123 -14.97 1.85 -14.60
C ILE A 123 -16.30 1.96 -15.35
N THR A 124 -16.50 1.16 -16.40
CA THR A 124 -17.74 1.13 -17.19
C THR A 124 -18.80 0.23 -16.54
N HIS A 125 -18.36 -0.86 -15.93
CA HIS A 125 -19.19 -1.80 -15.18
C HIS A 125 -18.66 -1.94 -13.76
N LEU A 126 -19.24 -1.16 -12.84
CA LEU A 126 -18.79 -1.11 -11.45
C LEU A 126 -19.24 -2.35 -10.67
N SER A 127 -18.29 -3.23 -10.34
CA SER A 127 -18.53 -4.40 -9.48
C SER A 127 -18.09 -4.12 -8.04
N ARG A 128 -19.03 -3.70 -7.19
CA ARG A 128 -18.75 -3.41 -5.77
C ARG A 128 -18.52 -4.68 -4.96
N VAL A 129 -17.43 -4.70 -4.20
CA VAL A 129 -17.20 -5.71 -3.17
C VAL A 129 -17.95 -5.33 -1.89
N GLN A 130 -18.90 -6.16 -1.50
CA GLN A 130 -19.71 -5.95 -0.29
C GLN A 130 -18.96 -6.39 0.97
N GLY A 131 -19.28 -5.74 2.10
CA GLY A 131 -18.66 -6.06 3.39
C GLY A 131 -17.22 -5.54 3.56
N VAL A 132 -16.73 -4.74 2.63
CA VAL A 132 -15.41 -4.08 2.70
C VAL A 132 -15.61 -2.57 2.74
N GLY A 133 -14.84 -1.91 3.61
CA GLY A 133 -14.80 -0.45 3.75
C GLY A 133 -13.39 0.10 3.56
N VAL A 134 -13.27 1.42 3.49
CA VAL A 134 -11.98 2.12 3.51
C VAL A 134 -11.63 2.46 4.95
N SER A 135 -10.45 2.05 5.42
CA SER A 135 -9.93 2.35 6.77
C SER A 135 -8.97 3.54 6.79
N ALA A 136 -8.25 3.79 5.70
CA ALA A 136 -7.29 4.89 5.63
C ALA A 136 -7.14 5.43 4.20
N ILE A 137 -6.84 6.72 4.10
CA ILE A 137 -6.45 7.40 2.86
C ILE A 137 -4.93 7.61 2.89
N ILE A 138 -4.27 7.39 1.76
CA ILE A 138 -2.82 7.47 1.63
C ILE A 138 -2.49 8.48 0.52
N ASP A 139 -1.95 9.62 0.94
CA ASP A 139 -1.39 10.62 0.03
C ASP A 139 0.06 10.24 -0.29
N LEU A 140 0.28 9.76 -1.50
CA LEU A 140 1.62 9.44 -1.98
C LEU A 140 2.34 10.74 -2.36
N LYS A 141 3.46 11.03 -1.69
CA LYS A 141 4.34 12.14 -2.04
C LYS A 141 5.41 11.64 -3.00
N PHE A 142 5.58 12.36 -4.11
CA PHE A 142 6.53 12.03 -5.15
C PHE A 142 7.03 13.31 -5.83
#